data_AF-A0A938N3M5-F1
#
_entry.id   AF-A0A938N3M5-F1
#
_cell.length_a   1.000
_cell.length_b   1.000
_cell.length_c   1.000
_cell.angle_alpha   90.00
_cell.angle_beta   90.00
_cell.angle_gamma   90.00
#
_symmetry.space_group_name_H-M   'P 1'
#
loop_
_entity.id
_entity.type
_entity.pdbx_description
1 polymer ?
#
loop_
_entity_poly.entity_id
_entity_poly.type
_entity_poly.pdbx_seq_one_letter_code
_entity_poly.pdbx_strand_id
1 'polypeptide(L)'
;MEHEPGTDGQEEIRVISTTLGQTLEEWAEERRIERGQLTNSRRLLRRFLENRFGPLPDELRQRIDETTDLARLEEAFLQSPSLRSLDELEL
;
A
#
# COMPACT_ATOMS: atom_id res chain seq x y z
N MET A 1 -52.86 -25.53 -15.67
CA MET A 1 -52.36 -24.60 -14.65
C MET A 1 -50.86 -24.69 -14.74
N GLU A 2 -50.28 -23.74 -15.46
CA GLU A 2 -48.89 -23.78 -15.94
C GLU A 2 -47.97 -23.40 -14.78
N HIS A 3 -47.05 -24.29 -14.41
CA HIS A 3 -45.94 -23.95 -13.52
C HIS A 3 -44.84 -23.35 -14.38
N GLU A 4 -44.69 -22.03 -14.35
CA GLU A 4 -43.53 -21.35 -14.94
C GLU A 4 -42.29 -21.66 -14.09
N PRO A 5 -41.23 -22.25 -14.67
CA PRO A 5 -39.97 -22.43 -13.98
C PRO A 5 -39.01 -21.28 -14.30
N GLY A 6 -38.41 -20.66 -13.27
CA GLY A 6 -37.00 -20.28 -13.37
C GLY A 6 -36.64 -18.80 -13.53
N THR A 7 -37.23 -17.88 -12.76
CA THR A 7 -36.69 -16.50 -12.65
C THR A 7 -35.81 -16.27 -11.42
N ASP A 8 -35.97 -17.06 -10.36
CA ASP A 8 -35.30 -16.87 -9.06
C ASP A 8 -33.76 -17.02 -9.16
N GLY A 9 -33.27 -18.14 -9.71
CA GLY A 9 -31.83 -18.39 -9.83
C GLY A 9 -31.10 -17.51 -10.85
N GLN A 10 -31.80 -16.93 -11.84
CA GLN A 10 -31.19 -16.02 -12.82
C GLN A 10 -30.94 -14.63 -12.22
N GLU A 11 -31.84 -14.16 -11.36
CA GLU A 11 -31.71 -12.89 -10.65
C GLU A 11 -30.64 -12.97 -9.54
N GLU A 12 -30.59 -14.08 -8.80
CA GLU A 12 -29.55 -14.33 -7.79
C GLU A 12 -28.14 -14.33 -8.39
N ILE A 13 -27.92 -15.05 -9.50
CA ILE A 13 -26.61 -15.08 -10.18
C ILE A 13 -26.19 -13.69 -10.65
N ARG A 14 -27.14 -12.88 -11.15
CA ARG A 14 -26.87 -11.52 -11.61
C ARG A 14 -26.47 -10.61 -10.45
N VAL A 15 -27.17 -10.68 -9.33
CA VAL A 15 -26.85 -9.90 -8.13
C VAL A 15 -25.48 -10.29 -7.58
N ILE A 16 -25.22 -11.59 -7.42
CA ILE A 16 -23.93 -12.11 -6.92
C ILE A 16 -22.76 -11.69 -7.83
N SER A 17 -22.92 -11.79 -9.15
CA SER A 17 -21.88 -11.37 -10.11
C SER A 17 -21.57 -9.86 -10.04
N THR A 18 -22.59 -9.04 -9.80
CA THR A 18 -22.44 -7.57 -9.70
C THR A 18 -21.72 -7.21 -8.40
N THR A 19 -22.13 -7.81 -7.27
CA THR A 19 -21.51 -7.56 -5.97
C THR A 19 -20.06 -8.05 -5.93
N LEU A 20 -19.75 -9.22 -6.47
CA LEU A 20 -18.37 -9.72 -6.55
C LEU A 20 -17.47 -8.81 -7.40
N GLY A 21 -17.99 -8.29 -8.53
CA GLY A 21 -17.26 -7.32 -9.36
C GLY A 21 -16.95 -6.03 -8.59
N GLN A 22 -17.95 -5.46 -7.92
CA GLN A 22 -17.80 -4.23 -7.13
C GLN A 22 -16.78 -4.41 -5.99
N THR A 23 -16.86 -5.49 -5.21
CA THR A 23 -15.90 -5.76 -4.12
C THR A 23 -14.48 -5.93 -4.65
N LEU A 24 -14.30 -6.55 -5.82
CA LEU A 24 -12.97 -6.71 -6.42
C LEU A 24 -12.38 -5.38 -6.90
N GLU A 25 -13.21 -4.48 -7.44
CA GLU A 25 -12.83 -3.13 -7.84
C GLU A 25 -12.44 -2.27 -6.64
N GLU A 26 -13.22 -2.32 -5.55
CA GLU A 26 -12.93 -1.63 -4.29
C GLU A 26 -11.57 -2.08 -3.72
N TRP A 27 -11.34 -3.40 -3.61
CA TRP A 27 -10.06 -3.92 -3.14
C TRP A 27 -8.90 -3.59 -4.07
N ALA A 28 -9.13 -3.57 -5.39
CA ALA A 28 -8.11 -3.19 -6.35
C ALA A 28 -7.71 -1.71 -6.21
N GLU A 29 -8.68 -0.84 -5.94
CA GLU A 29 -8.46 0.58 -5.72
C GLU A 29 -7.75 0.84 -4.38
N GLU A 30 -8.20 0.19 -3.29
CA GLU A 30 -7.52 0.24 -1.99
C GLU A 30 -6.05 -0.19 -2.12
N ARG A 31 -5.78 -1.32 -2.79
CA ARG A 31 -4.41 -1.79 -3.05
C ARG A 31 -3.61 -0.86 -3.96
N ARG A 32 -4.24 -0.07 -4.82
CA ARG A 32 -3.54 0.95 -5.63
C ARG A 32 -3.15 2.14 -4.77
N ILE A 33 -4.06 2.63 -3.93
CA ILE A 33 -3.81 3.73 -3.00
C ILE A 33 -2.69 3.35 -2.03
N GLU A 34 -2.77 2.16 -1.42
CA GLU A 34 -1.79 1.67 -0.45
C GLU A 34 -0.40 1.50 -1.06
N ARG A 35 -0.30 0.94 -2.27
CA ARG A 35 0.97 0.87 -3.02
C ARG A 35 1.51 2.24 -3.42
N GLY A 36 0.62 3.18 -3.77
CA GLY A 36 0.98 4.56 -4.08
C GLY A 36 1.58 5.26 -2.87
N GLN A 37 0.98 5.08 -1.69
CA GLN A 37 1.47 5.62 -0.43
C GLN A 37 2.83 5.04 -0.06
N LEU A 38 3.00 3.71 -0.11
CA LEU A 38 4.30 3.08 0.16
C LEU A 38 5.40 3.61 -0.77
N THR A 39 5.13 3.66 -2.08
CA THR A 39 6.11 4.15 -3.06
C THR A 39 6.50 5.60 -2.78
N ASN A 40 5.51 6.45 -2.46
CA ASN A 40 5.75 7.85 -2.15
C ASN A 40 6.53 8.02 -0.83
N SER A 41 6.15 7.31 0.23
CA SER A 41 6.82 7.36 1.53
C SER A 41 8.28 6.93 1.45
N ARG A 42 8.57 5.81 0.76
CA ARG A 42 9.94 5.36 0.50
C ARG A 42 10.78 6.42 -0.22
N ARG A 43 10.21 7.03 -1.26
CA ARG A 43 10.87 8.08 -2.03
C ARG A 43 11.14 9.34 -1.18
N LEU A 44 10.19 9.75 -0.36
CA LEU A 44 10.32 10.92 0.50
C LEU A 44 11.37 10.68 1.60
N LEU A 45 11.33 9.51 2.24
CA LEU A 45 12.30 9.12 3.25
C LEU A 45 13.72 9.12 2.68
N ARG A 46 13.93 8.48 1.52
CA ARG A 46 15.24 8.49 0.83
C ARG A 46 15.73 9.91 0.56
N ARG A 47 14.90 10.75 -0.07
CA ARG A 47 15.28 12.15 -0.36
C ARG A 47 15.63 12.93 0.90
N PHE A 48 14.89 12.71 1.98
CA PHE A 48 15.13 13.40 3.24
C PHE A 48 16.47 12.99 3.85
N LEU A 49 16.72 11.67 3.94
CA LEU A 49 17.98 11.14 4.45
C LEU A 49 19.16 11.54 3.54
N GLU A 50 18.99 11.51 2.22
CA GLU A 50 20.00 11.96 1.25
C GLU A 50 20.34 13.44 1.40
N ASN A 51 19.33 14.28 1.63
CA ASN A 51 19.54 15.71 1.83
C ASN A 51 20.26 16.02 3.16
N ARG A 52 20.08 15.18 4.18
CA ARG A 52 20.67 15.40 5.52
C ARG A 52 22.05 14.79 5.66
N PHE A 53 22.21 13.55 5.25
CA PHE A 53 23.43 12.75 5.47
C PHE A 53 24.28 12.58 4.22
N GLY A 54 23.80 13.04 3.05
CA GLY A 54 24.43 12.78 1.77
C GLY A 54 24.00 11.43 1.18
N PRO A 55 24.69 10.92 0.14
CA PRO A 55 24.28 9.70 -0.55
C PRO A 55 24.13 8.52 0.41
N LEU A 56 22.98 7.85 0.37
CA LEU A 56 22.73 6.71 1.26
C LEU A 56 23.59 5.50 0.88
N PRO A 57 23.90 4.60 1.85
CA PRO A 57 24.41 3.27 1.54
C PRO A 57 23.39 2.45 0.76
N ASP A 58 23.86 1.56 -0.12
CA ASP A 58 22.98 0.67 -0.90
C ASP A 58 22.14 -0.24 -0.02
N GLU A 59 22.71 -0.76 1.07
CA GLU A 59 21.98 -1.57 2.05
C GLU A 59 20.78 -0.82 2.65
N LEU A 60 20.94 0.48 2.94
CA LEU A 60 19.86 1.29 3.49
C LEU A 60 18.79 1.60 2.44
N ARG A 61 19.20 1.89 1.20
CA ARG A 61 18.27 2.05 0.08
C ARG A 61 17.43 0.79 -0.12
N GLN A 62 18.08 -0.38 -0.08
CA GLN A 62 17.40 -1.66 -0.23
C GLN A 62 16.42 -1.92 0.91
N ARG A 63 16.82 -1.69 2.18
CA ARG A 63 15.91 -1.80 3.33
C ARG A 63 14.66 -0.95 3.15
N ILE A 64 14.82 0.32 2.77
CA ILE A 64 13.68 1.23 2.53
C ILE A 64 12.78 0.69 1.40
N ASP A 65 13.37 0.22 0.29
CA ASP A 65 12.60 -0.28 -0.86
C ASP A 65 11.87 -1.60 -0.54
N GLU A 66 12.39 -2.41 0.39
CA GLU A 66 11.79 -3.66 0.85
C GLU A 66 10.73 -3.46 1.94
N THR A 67 10.76 -2.37 2.71
CA THR A 67 9.78 -2.09 3.78
C THR A 67 8.37 -1.93 3.21
N THR A 68 7.49 -2.91 3.45
CA THR A 68 6.05 -2.88 3.08
C THR A 68 5.17 -2.28 4.16
N ASP A 69 5.74 -1.94 5.31
CA ASP A 69 5.02 -1.33 6.43
C ASP A 69 5.05 0.19 6.30
N LEU A 70 3.90 0.77 5.97
CA LEU A 70 3.76 2.21 5.78
C LEU A 70 3.98 2.96 7.10
N ALA A 71 3.47 2.42 8.21
CA ALA A 71 3.60 3.05 9.52
C ALA A 71 5.07 3.14 9.94
N ARG A 72 5.85 2.07 9.73
CA ARG A 72 7.30 2.10 9.97
C ARG A 72 8.03 3.12 9.11
N LEU A 73 7.67 3.26 7.84
CA LEU A 73 8.26 4.29 6.96
C LEU A 73 7.93 5.72 7.44
N GLU A 74 6.71 5.95 7.92
CA GLU A 74 6.30 7.23 8.48
C GLU A 74 7.00 7.53 9.81
N GLU A 75 7.11 6.54 10.70
CA GLU A 75 7.86 6.66 11.95
C GLU A 75 9.33 6.97 11.68
N ALA A 76 9.97 6.25 10.77
CA ALA A 76 11.33 6.50 10.33
C ALA A 76 11.50 7.94 9.80
N PHE A 77 10.52 8.45 9.05
CA PHE A 77 10.51 9.84 8.58
C PHE A 77 10.40 10.85 9.74
N LEU A 78 9.52 10.59 10.71
CA LEU A 78 9.34 11.46 11.89
C LEU A 78 10.55 11.45 12.83
N GLN A 79 11.27 10.33 12.90
CA GLN A 79 12.49 10.19 13.69
C GLN A 79 13.72 10.78 12.99
N SER A 80 13.75 10.79 11.65
CA SER A 80 14.86 11.29 10.83
C SER A 80 15.42 12.68 11.23
N PRO A 81 14.59 13.67 11.63
CA PRO A 81 15.05 14.94 12.20
C PRO A 81 15.95 14.83 13.44
N SER A 82 15.78 13.78 14.24
CA SER A 82 16.46 13.58 15.52
C SER A 82 17.68 12.66 15.42
N LEU A 83 17.80 11.89 14.32
CA LEU A 83 18.91 10.96 14.12
C LEU A 83 20.24 11.68 14.01
N ARG A 84 21.27 11.15 14.69
CA ARG A 84 22.65 11.65 14.53
C ARG A 84 23.44 10.88 13.47
N SER A 85 22.97 9.68 13.13
CA SER A 85 23.57 8.81 12.14
C SER A 85 22.51 7.98 11.41
N LEU A 86 22.87 7.42 10.25
CA LEU A 86 21.98 6.52 9.50
C LEU A 86 21.76 5.17 10.18
N ASP A 87 22.64 4.78 11.09
CA ASP A 87 22.55 3.51 11.85
C ASP A 87 21.43 3.54 12.88
N GLU A 88 21.07 4.72 13.38
CA GLU A 88 19.95 4.92 14.31
C GLU A 88 18.58 4.80 13.63
N LEU A 89 18.51 4.67 12.30
CA LEU A 89 17.26 4.53 11.57
C LEU A 89 16.65 3.14 11.75
N GLU A 90 15.49 3.07 12.41
CA GLU A 90 14.70 1.85 12.52
C GLU A 90 13.68 1.74 11.39
N LEU A 91 13.70 0.60 10.68
CA LEU A 91 12.84 0.23 9.53
C LEU A 91 12.47 -1.24 9.63
#